data_AF-A0AA43UKS2-F1
#
_entry.id   AF-A0AA43UKS2-F1
#
_cell.length_a   1.000
_cell.length_b   1.000
_cell.length_c   1.000
_cell.angle_alpha   90.00
_cell.angle_beta   90.00
_cell.angle_gamma   90.00
#
_symmetry.space_group_name_H-M   'P 1'
#
loop_
_entity.id
_entity.type
_entity.pdbx_description
1 polymer ?
#
loop_
_entity_poly.entity_id
_entity_poly.type
_entity_poly.pdbx_seq_one_letter_code
_entity_poly.pdbx_strand_id
1 'polypeptide(L)'
;MSEPLSQRQSSYCYRCGHLWFPKGDTASKRCPRCHSSRWDVPEKKLRACKFCGMEYLMEMVEAPCPGCGRMQTEGISEHILRCNQCDYEWRRRSDGTPKKCPLCHSTEWNRPKAERLMCQQCGHVWRRQKTRPQRCPSCQSRLWDQPMRAVRCQRCGHVWRMRVCRSDDPQSICPGCKT
;
A
#
# COMPACT_ATOMS: atom_id res chain seq x y z
N MET A 1 -26.29 23.29 -29.78
CA MET A 1 -25.28 22.48 -30.48
C MET A 1 -24.13 22.31 -29.52
N SER A 2 -24.03 21.14 -28.87
CA SER A 2 -23.08 20.90 -27.79
C SER A 2 -21.78 20.36 -28.37
N GLU A 3 -20.68 21.09 -28.22
CA GLU A 3 -19.33 20.65 -28.62
C GLU A 3 -18.96 19.31 -27.93
N PRO A 4 -18.44 18.31 -28.67
CA PRO A 4 -17.91 17.11 -28.03
C PRO A 4 -16.60 17.46 -27.34
N LEU A 5 -16.58 17.31 -26.01
CA LEU A 5 -15.37 17.34 -25.18
C LEU A 5 -14.30 16.47 -25.83
N SER A 6 -13.26 17.10 -26.39
CA SER A 6 -12.07 16.44 -26.91
C SER A 6 -11.48 15.57 -25.79
N GLN A 7 -11.74 14.27 -25.84
CA GLN A 7 -11.18 13.29 -24.93
C GLN A 7 -9.67 13.25 -25.21
N ARG A 8 -8.88 13.98 -24.40
CA ARG A 8 -7.41 13.90 -24.46
C ARG A 8 -7.02 12.44 -24.19
N GLN A 9 -6.68 11.73 -25.26
CA GLN A 9 -6.36 10.31 -25.19
C GLN A 9 -5.07 10.13 -24.37
N SER A 10 -5.18 9.45 -23.23
CA SER A 10 -4.03 9.19 -22.38
C SER A 10 -3.14 8.11 -22.98
N SER A 11 -1.82 8.31 -22.97
CA SER A 11 -0.82 7.33 -23.40
C SER A 11 -0.32 6.51 -22.22
N TYR A 12 -0.29 5.18 -22.37
CA TYR A 12 0.19 4.24 -21.37
C TYR A 12 1.41 3.48 -21.86
N CYS A 13 2.50 3.50 -21.09
CA CYS A 13 3.68 2.68 -21.36
C CYS A 13 3.54 1.29 -20.77
N TYR A 14 3.34 0.31 -21.64
CA TYR A 14 3.40 -1.12 -21.37
C TYR A 14 4.80 -1.62 -20.97
N ARG A 15 5.83 -0.78 -20.83
CA ARG A 15 7.13 -1.21 -20.27
C ARG A 15 7.38 -0.77 -18.85
N CYS A 16 7.03 0.44 -18.48
CA CYS A 16 7.28 0.97 -17.14
C CYS A 16 6.00 1.31 -16.35
N GLY A 17 4.82 1.03 -16.93
CA GLY A 17 3.52 1.35 -16.33
C GLY A 17 3.29 2.85 -16.17
N HIS A 18 4.12 3.68 -16.79
CA HIS A 18 3.94 5.12 -16.77
C HIS A 18 2.77 5.49 -17.66
N LEU A 19 1.94 6.41 -17.20
CA LEU A 19 0.82 6.91 -17.97
C LEU A 19 0.92 8.45 -17.99
N TRP A 20 0.73 9.05 -19.16
CA TRP A 20 0.83 10.48 -19.38
C TRP A 20 -0.18 10.97 -20.41
N PHE A 21 -0.37 12.28 -20.46
CA PHE A 21 -1.14 12.94 -21.51
C PHE A 21 -0.15 13.55 -22.52
N PRO A 22 -0.19 13.15 -23.80
CA PRO A 22 0.63 13.78 -24.83
C PRO A 22 0.23 15.26 -24.99
N LYS A 23 1.22 16.13 -25.27
CA LYS A 23 1.03 17.58 -25.39
C LYS A 23 0.50 18.01 -26.77
N GLY A 24 0.09 17.08 -27.62
CA GLY A 24 -0.46 17.31 -28.96
C GLY A 24 -1.04 16.02 -29.54
N ASP A 25 -1.57 16.09 -30.77
CA ASP A 25 -2.24 14.96 -31.43
C ASP A 25 -1.30 13.82 -31.84
N THR A 26 0.01 14.09 -31.85
CA THR A 26 1.02 13.09 -32.19
C THR A 26 1.43 12.29 -30.96
N ALA A 27 1.26 10.97 -31.03
CA ALA A 27 1.75 10.04 -30.02
C ALA A 27 3.26 10.22 -29.81
N SER A 28 3.70 10.22 -28.55
CA SER A 28 5.13 10.38 -28.23
C SER A 28 5.94 9.22 -28.79
N LYS A 29 7.03 9.50 -29.52
CA LYS A 29 7.92 8.44 -30.06
C LYS A 29 8.59 7.58 -28.99
N ARG A 30 8.71 8.09 -27.75
CA ARG A 30 9.32 7.41 -26.61
C ARG A 30 8.53 7.67 -25.34
N CYS A 31 8.50 6.71 -24.43
CA CYS A 31 7.96 6.91 -23.09
C CYS A 31 8.76 8.01 -22.36
N PRO A 32 8.12 9.05 -21.79
CA PRO A 32 8.81 10.14 -21.12
C PRO A 32 9.49 9.72 -19.80
N ARG A 33 9.14 8.55 -19.25
CA ARG A 33 9.73 8.04 -18.00
C ARG A 33 10.87 7.04 -18.21
N CYS A 34 10.75 6.14 -19.18
CA CYS A 34 11.74 5.07 -19.40
C CYS A 34 12.42 5.14 -20.77
N HIS A 35 12.13 6.18 -21.56
CA HIS A 35 12.64 6.43 -22.91
C HIS A 35 12.49 5.28 -23.92
N SER A 36 11.63 4.30 -23.61
CA SER A 36 11.44 3.18 -24.50
C SER A 36 10.64 3.61 -25.73
N SER A 37 11.09 3.18 -26.90
CA SER A 37 10.39 3.31 -28.18
C SER A 37 9.28 2.27 -28.38
N ARG A 38 9.21 1.22 -27.56
CA ARG A 38 8.17 0.16 -27.61
C ARG A 38 7.25 0.28 -26.39
N TRP A 39 6.76 1.49 -26.14
CA TRP A 39 5.96 1.78 -24.95
C TRP A 39 4.50 1.42 -25.15
N ASP A 40 4.00 1.45 -26.38
CA ASP A 40 2.62 1.20 -26.81
C ASP A 40 2.34 -0.27 -27.15
N VAL A 41 3.37 -1.12 -27.14
CA VAL A 41 3.26 -2.56 -27.43
C VAL A 41 2.82 -3.31 -26.16
N PRO A 42 1.62 -3.93 -26.12
CA PRO A 42 1.17 -4.73 -25.00
C PRO A 42 2.01 -6.01 -24.90
N GLU A 43 3.11 -5.96 -24.14
CA GLU A 43 3.83 -7.17 -23.79
C GLU A 43 3.10 -7.86 -22.63
N LYS A 44 2.84 -9.17 -22.75
CA LYS A 44 2.39 -10.05 -21.65
C LYS A 44 3.49 -10.13 -20.58
N LYS A 45 3.64 -9.06 -19.80
CA LYS A 45 4.67 -8.90 -18.78
C LYS A 45 4.06 -8.94 -17.40
N LEU A 46 4.81 -9.52 -16.47
CA LEU A 46 4.64 -9.31 -15.05
C LEU A 46 4.76 -7.81 -14.77
N ARG A 47 3.73 -7.23 -14.15
CA ARG A 47 3.69 -5.81 -13.77
C ARG A 47 3.42 -5.68 -12.29
N ALA A 48 4.15 -4.78 -11.64
CA ALA A 48 3.85 -4.36 -10.28
C ALA A 48 2.72 -3.31 -10.26
N CYS A 49 1.70 -3.54 -9.43
CA CYS A 49 0.62 -2.59 -9.21
C CYS A 49 1.14 -1.28 -8.58
N LYS A 50 0.77 -0.10 -9.12
CA LYS A 50 1.20 1.19 -8.56
C LYS A 50 0.69 1.46 -7.13
N PHE A 51 -0.38 0.79 -6.71
CA PHE A 51 -1.01 0.98 -5.40
C PHE A 51 -0.51 0.00 -4.33
N CYS A 52 -0.53 -1.30 -4.61
CA CYS A 52 -0.16 -2.33 -3.63
C CYS A 52 1.20 -2.99 -3.91
N GLY A 53 1.78 -2.80 -5.09
CA GLY A 53 3.08 -3.36 -5.47
C GLY A 53 3.05 -4.82 -5.91
N MET A 54 1.90 -5.50 -5.84
CA MET A 54 1.76 -6.89 -6.31
C MET A 54 2.13 -7.03 -7.77
N GLU A 55 2.94 -8.03 -8.09
CA GLU A 55 3.28 -8.41 -9.46
C GLU A 55 2.22 -9.35 -10.04
N TYR A 56 1.69 -9.01 -11.21
CA TYR A 56 0.67 -9.81 -11.91
C TYR A 56 0.79 -9.65 -13.43
N LEU A 57 0.32 -10.66 -14.16
CA LEU A 57 0.18 -10.58 -15.60
C LEU A 57 -0.97 -9.64 -15.93
N MET A 58 -0.67 -8.54 -16.58
CA MET A 58 -1.67 -7.57 -17.01
C MET A 58 -2.01 -7.83 -18.47
N GLU A 59 -3.17 -8.41 -18.71
CA GLU A 59 -3.67 -8.68 -20.06
C GLU A 59 -4.27 -7.43 -20.71
N MET A 60 -4.90 -6.55 -19.92
CA MET A 60 -5.53 -5.30 -20.38
C MET A 60 -5.27 -4.16 -19.40
N VAL A 61 -5.24 -2.91 -19.90
CA VAL A 61 -4.99 -1.71 -19.07
C VAL A 61 -6.14 -1.41 -18.08
N GLU A 62 -7.35 -1.84 -18.43
CA GLU A 62 -8.57 -1.70 -17.61
C GLU A 62 -8.76 -2.85 -16.62
N ALA A 63 -7.89 -3.88 -16.67
CA ALA A 63 -7.97 -4.98 -15.73
C ALA A 63 -7.61 -4.51 -14.30
N PRO A 64 -8.47 -4.77 -13.29
CA PRO A 64 -8.16 -4.44 -11.91
C PRO A 64 -7.02 -5.32 -11.39
N CYS A 65 -6.20 -4.78 -10.49
CA CYS A 65 -5.14 -5.54 -9.83
C CYS A 65 -5.75 -6.65 -8.95
N PRO A 66 -5.33 -7.92 -9.07
CA PRO A 66 -5.88 -9.02 -8.26
C PRO A 66 -5.59 -8.86 -6.75
N GLY A 67 -4.54 -8.13 -6.38
CA GLY A 67 -4.18 -7.92 -4.97
C GLY A 67 -4.93 -6.81 -4.25
N CYS A 68 -5.40 -5.79 -4.97
CA CYS A 68 -6.08 -4.64 -4.35
C CYS A 68 -7.37 -4.21 -5.03
N GLY A 69 -7.80 -4.88 -6.11
CA GLY A 69 -9.01 -4.59 -6.88
C GLY A 69 -8.96 -3.30 -7.71
N ARG A 70 -7.85 -2.56 -7.70
CA ARG A 70 -7.77 -1.22 -8.31
C ARG A 70 -7.24 -1.26 -9.74
N MET A 71 -7.80 -0.40 -10.59
CA MET A 71 -7.36 -0.22 -11.97
C MET A 71 -6.14 0.70 -12.03
N GLN A 72 -5.13 0.37 -12.85
CA GLN A 72 -3.96 1.25 -13.01
C GLN A 72 -4.31 2.63 -13.57
N THR A 73 -5.51 2.76 -14.15
CA THR A 73 -6.02 4.01 -14.71
C THR A 73 -6.61 4.97 -13.67
N GLU A 74 -6.82 4.54 -12.42
CA GLU A 74 -7.37 5.43 -11.39
C GLU A 74 -6.43 6.61 -11.07
N GLY A 75 -6.97 7.84 -11.00
CA GLY A 75 -6.22 9.07 -10.71
C GLY A 75 -5.67 9.82 -11.94
N ILE A 76 -6.15 9.49 -13.15
CA ILE A 76 -5.72 10.10 -14.42
C ILE A 76 -6.61 11.28 -14.81
N SER A 77 -7.92 11.13 -14.70
CA SER A 77 -8.92 12.11 -15.14
C SER A 77 -9.28 13.15 -14.08
N GLU A 78 -8.99 12.89 -12.82
CA GLU A 78 -9.42 13.75 -11.73
C GLU A 78 -8.22 14.48 -11.13
N HIS A 79 -8.41 15.76 -10.83
CA HIS A 79 -7.47 16.53 -10.02
C HIS A 79 -7.23 15.89 -8.64
N ILE A 80 -7.91 14.79 -8.29
CA ILE A 80 -7.80 14.04 -7.06
C ILE A 80 -6.55 13.14 -7.09
N LEU A 81 -5.66 13.36 -6.13
CA LEU A 81 -4.56 12.47 -5.78
C LEU A 81 -4.93 11.67 -4.56
N ARG A 82 -4.31 10.50 -4.43
CA ARG A 82 -4.44 9.64 -3.27
C ARG A 82 -3.09 9.23 -2.75
N CYS A 83 -2.95 9.14 -1.43
CA CYS A 83 -1.78 8.61 -0.78
C CYS A 83 -1.91 7.10 -0.62
N ASN A 84 -1.06 6.33 -1.27
CA ASN A 84 -0.99 4.87 -1.12
C ASN A 84 -0.60 4.42 0.29
N GLN A 85 -0.03 5.32 1.10
CA GLN A 85 0.41 5.01 2.46
C GLN A 85 -0.69 5.16 3.51
N CYS A 86 -1.57 6.15 3.36
CA CYS A 86 -2.62 6.48 4.35
C CYS A 86 -4.02 6.54 3.78
N ASP A 87 -4.18 6.27 2.48
CA ASP A 87 -5.44 6.26 1.76
C ASP A 87 -6.17 7.61 1.65
N TYR A 88 -5.61 8.68 2.20
CA TYR A 88 -6.13 10.04 2.07
C TYR A 88 -6.17 10.51 0.61
N GLU A 89 -7.25 11.18 0.25
CA GLU A 89 -7.48 11.78 -1.06
C GLU A 89 -7.51 13.29 -0.97
N TRP A 90 -6.91 13.98 -1.95
CA TRP A 90 -6.91 15.43 -2.00
C TRP A 90 -6.88 15.94 -3.44
N ARG A 91 -7.48 17.12 -3.67
CA ARG A 91 -7.40 17.79 -4.96
C ARG A 91 -6.04 18.49 -5.12
N ARG A 92 -5.41 18.32 -6.29
CA ARG A 92 -4.23 19.06 -6.74
C ARG A 92 -4.59 20.53 -6.86
N ARG A 93 -3.72 21.38 -6.30
CA ARG A 93 -3.80 22.84 -6.42
C ARG A 93 -2.95 23.40 -7.55
N SER A 94 -2.06 22.59 -8.13
CA SER A 94 -1.17 22.96 -9.22
C SER A 94 -0.80 21.73 -10.07
N ASP A 95 -0.21 21.98 -11.24
CA ASP A 95 0.23 20.95 -12.18
C ASP A 95 1.46 20.15 -11.69
N GLY A 96 2.10 20.61 -10.61
CA GLY A 96 3.23 19.92 -9.99
C GLY A 96 2.80 18.68 -9.21
N THR A 97 3.59 17.61 -9.30
CA THR A 97 3.45 16.45 -8.41
C THR A 97 3.81 16.86 -6.98
N PRO A 98 2.92 16.70 -5.98
CA PRO A 98 3.23 17.12 -4.62
C PRO A 98 4.39 16.29 -4.04
N LYS A 99 5.25 16.94 -3.25
CA LYS A 99 6.41 16.29 -2.62
C LYS A 99 6.03 15.41 -1.43
N LYS A 100 4.92 15.68 -0.75
CA LYS A 100 4.47 15.00 0.47
C LYS A 100 2.96 14.82 0.47
N CYS A 101 2.48 13.76 1.12
CA CYS A 101 1.07 13.65 1.48
C CYS A 101 0.67 14.76 2.46
N PRO A 102 -0.44 15.48 2.25
CA PRO A 102 -0.90 16.52 3.17
C PRO A 102 -1.38 15.98 4.53
N LEU A 103 -1.83 14.71 4.61
CA LEU A 103 -2.31 14.12 5.86
C LEU A 103 -1.19 13.41 6.64
N CYS A 104 -0.49 12.47 6.00
CA CYS A 104 0.52 11.66 6.69
C CYS A 104 1.96 12.15 6.50
N HIS A 105 2.16 13.28 5.80
CA HIS A 105 3.46 13.89 5.48
C HIS A 105 4.48 12.98 4.79
N SER A 106 4.07 11.80 4.32
CA SER A 106 4.93 10.83 3.64
C SER A 106 5.44 11.40 2.32
N THR A 107 6.75 11.36 2.11
CA THR A 107 7.37 11.67 0.81
C THR A 107 7.08 10.58 -0.23
N GLU A 108 6.97 9.32 0.21
CA GLU A 108 6.67 8.17 -0.64
C GLU A 108 5.15 7.93 -0.81
N TRP A 109 4.35 8.99 -0.84
CA TRP A 109 2.88 8.89 -0.85
C TRP A 109 2.34 8.20 -2.12
N ASN A 110 3.06 8.27 -3.22
CA ASN A 110 2.73 7.69 -4.53
C ASN A 110 3.44 6.36 -4.80
N ARG A 111 4.25 5.85 -3.87
CA ARG A 111 4.83 4.50 -3.97
C ARG A 111 3.82 3.44 -3.58
N PRO A 112 4.00 2.18 -4.00
CA PRO A 112 3.23 1.07 -3.44
C PRO A 112 3.11 1.14 -1.92
N LYS A 113 1.94 0.75 -1.41
CA LYS A 113 1.63 0.74 0.02
C LYS A 113 2.72 -0.01 0.76
N ALA A 114 3.42 0.69 1.65
CA ALA A 114 4.50 0.09 2.39
C ALA A 114 3.94 -1.07 3.22
N GLU A 115 4.65 -2.19 3.20
CA GLU A 115 4.35 -3.32 4.06
C GLU A 115 4.36 -2.84 5.52
N ARG A 116 3.29 -3.15 6.25
CA ARG A 116 3.16 -2.81 7.66
C ARG A 116 3.32 -4.07 8.49
N LEU A 117 4.13 -3.96 9.53
CA LEU A 117 4.27 -4.99 10.54
C LEU A 117 3.32 -4.66 11.69
N MET A 118 2.71 -5.69 12.25
CA MET A 118 1.90 -5.60 13.46
C MET A 118 2.55 -6.43 14.55
N CYS A 119 2.67 -5.86 15.75
CA CYS A 119 3.10 -6.62 16.91
C CYS A 119 1.92 -7.46 17.41
N GLN A 120 2.04 -8.76 17.35
CA GLN A 120 1.08 -9.74 17.86
C GLN A 120 0.96 -9.72 19.39
N GLN A 121 1.91 -9.09 20.09
CA GLN A 121 1.91 -8.97 21.56
C GLN A 121 1.18 -7.71 22.07
N CYS A 122 1.31 -6.58 21.36
CA CYS A 122 0.73 -5.29 21.81
C CYS A 122 -0.19 -4.62 20.79
N GLY A 123 -0.34 -5.17 19.58
CA GLY A 123 -1.15 -4.60 18.51
C GLY A 123 -0.54 -3.41 17.78
N HIS A 124 0.63 -2.91 18.21
CA HIS A 124 1.27 -1.77 17.56
C HIS A 124 1.57 -2.05 16.08
N VAL A 125 1.23 -1.13 15.18
CA VAL A 125 1.47 -1.25 13.74
C VAL A 125 2.50 -0.22 13.28
N TRP A 126 3.54 -0.66 12.56
CA TRP A 126 4.58 0.23 12.03
C TRP A 126 4.97 -0.16 10.60
N ARG A 127 5.65 0.74 9.90
CA ARG A 127 6.16 0.47 8.54
C ARG A 127 7.37 -0.47 8.60
N ARG A 128 7.39 -1.49 7.74
CA ARG A 128 8.55 -2.38 7.58
C ARG A 128 9.75 -1.57 7.06
N GLN A 129 10.88 -1.69 7.74
CA GLN A 129 12.16 -1.18 7.26
C GLN A 129 12.89 -2.26 6.43
N LYS A 130 14.03 -1.93 5.82
CA LYS A 130 14.81 -2.90 5.01
C LYS A 130 15.20 -4.16 5.79
N THR A 131 15.51 -4.00 7.07
CA THR A 131 15.86 -5.08 7.98
C THR A 131 14.66 -5.52 8.81
N ARG A 132 14.57 -6.84 9.08
CA ARG A 132 13.57 -7.38 10.00
C ARG A 132 13.84 -6.80 11.40
N PRO A 133 12.86 -6.16 12.05
CA PRO A 133 13.07 -5.60 13.37
C PRO A 133 13.29 -6.73 14.39
N GLN A 134 14.31 -6.58 15.24
CA GLN A 134 14.60 -7.54 16.31
C GLN A 134 13.62 -7.40 17.49
N ARG A 135 12.96 -6.25 17.60
CA ARG A 135 12.04 -5.92 18.69
C ARG A 135 10.88 -5.08 18.17
N CYS A 136 9.73 -5.18 18.82
CA CYS A 136 8.64 -4.23 18.63
C CYS A 136 9.09 -2.81 19.06
N PRO A 137 8.87 -1.75 18.26
CA PRO A 137 9.20 -0.37 18.65
C PRO A 137 8.42 0.14 19.86
N SER A 138 7.24 -0.42 20.12
CA SER A 138 6.36 -0.01 21.22
C SER A 138 6.59 -0.84 22.49
N CYS A 139 6.42 -2.16 22.44
CA CYS A 139 6.55 -3.01 23.64
C CYS A 139 7.93 -3.65 23.83
N GLN A 140 8.88 -3.42 22.91
CA GLN A 140 10.25 -3.97 22.94
C GLN A 140 10.37 -5.51 22.95
N SER A 141 9.25 -6.22 22.75
CA SER A 141 9.21 -7.68 22.69
C SER A 141 9.99 -8.20 21.48
N ARG A 142 10.78 -9.26 21.70
CA ARG A 142 11.46 -10.03 20.65
C ARG A 142 10.51 -11.00 19.93
N LEU A 143 9.35 -11.28 20.51
CA LEU A 143 8.33 -12.20 20.00
C LEU A 143 7.19 -11.44 19.33
N TRP A 144 7.49 -10.28 18.73
CA TRP A 144 6.49 -9.37 18.20
C TRP A 144 5.72 -9.96 17.01
N ASP A 145 6.29 -10.92 16.30
CA ASP A 145 5.69 -11.63 15.17
C ASP A 145 5.04 -12.96 15.58
N GLN A 146 5.15 -13.37 16.84
CA GLN A 146 4.56 -14.60 17.35
C GLN A 146 3.21 -14.32 18.02
N PRO A 147 2.18 -15.15 17.77
CA PRO A 147 0.89 -14.99 18.43
C PRO A 147 1.02 -15.11 19.96
N MET A 148 0.22 -14.33 20.69
CA MET A 148 0.13 -14.49 22.15
C MET A 148 -0.35 -15.90 22.51
N ARG A 149 0.25 -16.48 23.56
CA ARG A 149 -0.19 -17.78 24.08
C ARG A 149 -1.59 -17.63 24.68
N ALA A 150 -2.54 -18.39 24.16
CA ALA A 150 -3.82 -18.57 24.80
C ALA A 150 -3.66 -19.56 25.96
N VAL A 151 -4.17 -19.20 27.13
CA VAL A 151 -4.23 -20.07 28.30
C VAL A 151 -5.67 -20.25 28.74
N ARG A 152 -5.94 -21.41 29.31
CA ARG A 152 -7.26 -21.81 29.82
C ARG A 152 -7.19 -21.94 31.34
N CYS A 153 -8.13 -21.33 32.04
CA CYS A 153 -8.30 -21.54 33.48
C CYS A 153 -8.75 -22.97 33.72
N GLN A 154 -8.02 -23.71 34.57
CA GLN A 154 -8.42 -25.07 34.94
C GLN A 154 -9.64 -25.11 35.86
N ARG A 155 -9.95 -24.01 36.56
CA ARG A 155 -11.13 -23.92 37.46
C ARG A 155 -12.41 -23.55 36.72
N CYS A 156 -12.42 -22.45 35.96
CA CYS A 156 -13.63 -21.94 35.29
C CYS A 156 -13.66 -22.16 33.77
N GLY A 157 -12.59 -22.65 33.16
CA GLY A 157 -12.51 -22.85 31.72
C GLY A 157 -12.31 -21.58 30.87
N HIS A 158 -12.26 -20.37 31.48
CA HIS A 158 -12.03 -19.10 30.78
C HIS A 158 -10.72 -19.13 29.99
N VAL A 159 -10.73 -18.64 28.74
CA VAL A 159 -9.55 -18.58 27.88
C VAL A 159 -9.15 -17.13 27.64
N TRP A 160 -7.89 -16.79 27.93
CA TRP A 160 -7.34 -15.45 27.68
C TRP A 160 -5.96 -15.51 27.04
N ARG A 161 -5.56 -14.41 26.39
CA ARG A 161 -4.25 -14.26 25.76
C ARG A 161 -3.29 -13.62 26.75
N MET A 162 -2.20 -14.31 27.07
CA MET A 162 -1.14 -13.75 27.91
C MET A 162 -0.12 -13.01 27.04
N ARG A 163 0.24 -11.79 27.47
CA ARG A 163 1.40 -11.08 26.92
C ARG A 163 2.65 -11.80 27.40
N VAL A 164 3.55 -12.13 26.48
CA VAL A 164 4.88 -12.63 26.86
C VAL A 164 5.76 -11.43 27.15
N CYS A 165 5.61 -10.83 28.34
CA CYS A 165 6.52 -9.80 28.85
C CYS A 165 7.42 -10.38 29.96
N ARG A 166 8.59 -9.75 30.12
CA ARG A 166 9.75 -10.21 30.91
C ARG A 166 9.37 -10.81 32.27
N SER A 167 9.85 -12.04 32.48
CA SER A 167 10.15 -12.85 33.68
C SER A 167 9.53 -12.59 35.06
N ASP A 168 8.91 -11.46 35.40
CA ASP A 168 8.57 -11.15 36.80
C ASP A 168 7.26 -10.35 36.94
N ASP A 169 6.14 -10.84 36.38
CA ASP A 169 4.81 -10.26 36.64
C ASP A 169 3.78 -11.39 36.86
N PRO A 170 2.98 -11.38 37.95
CA PRO A 170 2.10 -12.47 38.36
C PRO A 170 0.80 -12.56 37.52
N GLN A 171 0.94 -12.63 36.19
CA GLN A 171 -0.19 -12.65 35.25
C GLN A 171 -0.73 -14.05 34.91
N SER A 172 -0.40 -15.06 35.71
CA SER A 172 -1.09 -16.36 35.70
C SER A 172 -2.47 -16.33 36.37
N ILE A 173 -2.89 -15.17 36.88
CA ILE A 173 -4.21 -15.00 37.50
C ILE A 173 -5.29 -14.99 36.42
N CYS A 174 -6.28 -15.86 36.57
CA CYS A 174 -7.40 -15.94 35.65
C CYS A 174 -8.26 -14.66 35.74
N PRO A 175 -8.49 -13.89 34.65
CA PRO A 175 -9.35 -12.70 34.68
C PRO A 175 -10.78 -12.97 35.13
N GLY A 176 -11.31 -14.17 34.84
CA GLY A 176 -12.63 -14.61 35.28
C GLY A 176 -12.73 -14.92 36.78
N CYS A 177 -11.78 -15.67 37.33
CA CYS A 177 -11.78 -16.05 38.76
C CYS A 177 -11.11 -15.00 39.66
N LYS A 178 -10.25 -14.15 39.09
CA LYS A 178 -9.27 -13.33 39.81
C LYS A 178 -8.38 -14.15 40.77
N THR A 179 -8.21 -15.44 40.47
CA THR A 179 -7.39 -16.45 41.18
C THR A 179 -6.78 -17.42 40.16
#